data_AF-G9XK19-F1
#
_entry.id   AF-G9XK19-F1
#
_cell.length_a   1.000
_cell.length_b   1.000
_cell.length_c   1.000
_cell.angle_alpha   90.00
_cell.angle_beta   90.00
_cell.angle_gamma   90.00
#
_symmetry.space_group_name_H-M   'P 1'
#
loop_
_entity.id
_entity.type
_entity.pdbx_description
1 polymer ?
#
loop_
_entity_poly.entity_id
_entity_poly.type
_entity_poly.pdbx_seq_one_letter_code
_entity_poly.pdbx_strand_id
1 'polypeptide(L)'
;MNNTNMQKPFFVIMLLIMAASVAVPLFRLSLSDIPKAVKGTLDLRDYDGVRDKTVKLSGEWEFYFGQLLTPEDFKNQEPPGKTIQNVPASWGSYQIEGEHLPPQGSATYRLRILVPAEGGNFGVKITCISASARIFADDQLILECGSPGNSPETTVHKYYADTGYFQTDDGDVEILVQAADFSYVNSGILYEIHFGDQKSIAALRMYDSFLDISLISGMSFLALYFFGLGLQRKKTPRYCFLPFIAWFHHSRLLFVRKHY
;
A
#
# COMPACT_ATOMS: atom_id res chain seq x y z
N MET A 1 -5.49 -29.90 -41.65
CA MET A 1 -4.58 -28.79 -41.99
C MET A 1 -4.36 -27.96 -40.74
N ASN A 2 -3.14 -27.98 -40.19
CA ASN A 2 -2.77 -27.22 -39.00
C ASN A 2 -2.78 -25.72 -39.35
N ASN A 3 -3.71 -24.95 -38.80
CA ASN A 3 -3.85 -23.52 -39.09
C ASN A 3 -2.86 -22.69 -38.24
N THR A 4 -1.58 -23.04 -38.31
CA THR A 4 -0.48 -22.41 -37.55
C THR A 4 -0.23 -20.96 -37.95
N ASN A 5 -0.64 -20.56 -39.16
CA ASN A 5 -0.51 -19.18 -39.63
C ASN A 5 -1.48 -18.20 -38.95
N MET A 6 -2.64 -18.65 -38.50
CA MET A 6 -3.62 -17.79 -37.83
C MET A 6 -3.33 -17.60 -36.32
N GLN A 7 -2.56 -18.51 -35.72
CA GLN A 7 -2.20 -18.43 -34.29
C GLN A 7 -1.03 -17.48 -34.01
N LYS A 8 -0.12 -17.28 -34.97
CA LYS A 8 1.02 -16.36 -34.86
C LYS A 8 0.64 -14.89 -34.63
N PRO A 9 -0.25 -14.26 -35.42
CA PRO A 9 -0.61 -12.85 -35.22
C PRO A 9 -1.33 -12.63 -33.88
N PHE A 10 -2.18 -13.58 -33.46
CA PHE A 10 -2.86 -13.51 -32.17
C PHE A 10 -1.86 -13.54 -31.00
N PHE A 11 -0.87 -14.43 -31.06
CA PHE A 11 0.18 -14.51 -30.04
C PHE A 11 1.04 -13.24 -29.97
N VAL A 12 1.34 -12.63 -31.12
CA VAL A 12 2.10 -11.36 -31.18
C VAL A 12 1.29 -10.21 -30.60
N ILE A 13 -0.01 -10.10 -30.89
CA ILE A 13 -0.90 -9.08 -30.30
C ILE A 13 -0.95 -9.24 -28.77
N MET A 14 -1.05 -10.48 -28.27
CA MET A 14 -1.04 -10.76 -26.83
C MET A 14 0.28 -10.30 -26.17
N LEU A 15 1.43 -10.59 -26.80
CA LEU A 15 2.73 -10.12 -26.32
C LEU A 15 2.86 -8.60 -26.33
N LEU A 16 2.30 -7.92 -27.33
CA LEU A 16 2.31 -6.45 -27.40
C LEU A 16 1.45 -5.81 -26.32
N ILE A 17 0.27 -6.37 -26.02
CA ILE A 17 -0.58 -5.91 -24.91
C ILE A 17 0.15 -6.11 -23.57
N MET A 18 0.81 -7.26 -23.38
CA MET A 18 1.58 -7.53 -22.18
C MET A 18 2.78 -6.58 -22.05
N ALA A 19 3.52 -6.34 -23.13
CA ALA A 19 4.62 -5.38 -23.15
C ALA A 19 4.16 -3.95 -22.86
N ALA A 20 3.03 -3.52 -23.45
CA ALA A 20 2.45 -2.20 -23.17
C ALA A 20 2.02 -2.06 -21.70
N SER A 21 1.45 -3.11 -21.11
CA SER A 21 1.05 -3.11 -19.69
C SER A 21 2.23 -2.96 -18.72
N VAL A 22 3.44 -3.38 -19.13
CA VAL A 22 4.68 -3.23 -18.36
C VAL A 22 5.38 -1.90 -18.67
N ALA A 23 5.34 -1.43 -19.91
CA ALA A 23 6.03 -0.22 -20.35
C ALA A 23 5.39 1.07 -19.83
N VAL A 24 4.05 1.12 -19.71
CA VAL A 24 3.32 2.30 -19.20
C VAL A 24 3.71 2.66 -17.75
N PRO A 25 3.77 1.73 -16.78
CA PRO A 25 4.25 2.05 -15.43
C PRO A 25 5.72 2.46 -15.38
N LEU A 26 6.59 1.89 -16.23
CA LEU A 26 8.00 2.28 -16.32
C LEU A 26 8.19 3.73 -16.81
N PHE A 27 7.33 4.21 -17.70
CA PHE A 27 7.40 5.57 -18.23
C PHE A 27 7.02 6.67 -17.21
N ARG A 28 6.38 6.29 -16.10
CA ARG A 28 5.94 7.20 -15.03
C ARG A 28 6.95 7.33 -13.87
N LEU A 29 8.11 6.69 -13.95
CA LEU A 29 9.23 6.94 -13.03
C LEU A 29 9.82 8.34 -13.29
N SER A 30 9.10 9.36 -12.83
CA SER A 30 9.63 10.70 -12.70
C SER A 30 10.61 10.69 -11.53
N LEU A 31 11.91 10.84 -11.83
CA LEU A 31 12.93 11.18 -10.84
C LEU A 31 12.73 12.65 -10.45
N SER A 32 11.68 12.90 -9.70
CA SER A 32 11.51 14.17 -9.01
C SER A 32 12.17 14.04 -7.64
N ASP A 33 12.87 15.08 -7.19
CA ASP A 33 13.33 15.15 -5.80
C ASP A 33 12.10 15.24 -4.89
N ILE A 34 11.66 14.08 -4.41
CA ILE A 34 10.51 13.97 -3.50
C ILE A 34 11.02 14.37 -2.10
N PRO A 35 10.41 15.38 -1.46
CA PRO A 35 10.75 15.74 -0.08
C PRO A 35 10.62 14.52 0.83
N LYS A 36 11.57 14.35 1.75
CA LYS A 36 11.55 13.29 2.75
C LYS A 36 11.33 13.89 4.13
N ALA A 37 10.68 13.12 5.00
CA ALA A 37 10.52 13.49 6.38
C ALA A 37 11.88 13.53 7.09
N VAL A 38 12.10 14.55 7.90
CA VAL A 38 13.30 14.72 8.72
C VAL A 38 12.84 14.98 10.15
N LYS A 39 13.31 14.16 11.10
CA LYS A 39 12.94 14.26 12.53
C LYS A 39 11.42 14.40 12.79
N GLY A 40 10.60 13.65 12.07
CA GLY A 40 9.14 13.65 12.26
C GLY A 40 8.39 14.80 11.60
N THR A 41 9.05 15.62 10.77
CA THR A 41 8.39 16.68 10.00
C THR A 41 8.69 16.54 8.51
N LEU A 42 7.66 16.67 7.68
CA LEU A 42 7.74 16.71 6.22
C LEU A 42 7.20 18.06 5.73
N ASP A 43 8.06 18.87 5.11
CA ASP A 43 7.65 20.17 4.56
C ASP A 43 7.27 20.05 3.10
N LEU A 44 6.00 20.32 2.78
CA LEU A 44 5.44 20.28 1.44
C LEU A 44 4.89 21.64 0.98
N ARG A 45 5.14 22.73 1.72
CA ARG A 45 4.61 24.06 1.40
C ARG A 45 5.07 24.59 0.05
N ASP A 46 6.34 24.34 -0.29
CA ASP A 46 6.95 24.74 -1.56
C ASP A 46 6.93 23.61 -2.61
N TYR A 47 6.25 22.50 -2.32
CA TYR A 47 6.19 21.35 -3.22
C TYR A 47 4.94 21.41 -4.10
N ASP A 48 5.12 21.85 -5.35
CA ASP A 48 4.04 21.93 -6.36
C ASP A 48 3.31 20.60 -6.58
N GLY A 49 3.95 19.47 -6.25
CA GLY A 49 3.37 18.14 -6.46
C GLY A 49 2.28 17.75 -5.46
N VAL A 50 1.95 18.53 -4.42
CA VAL A 50 0.85 18.21 -3.51
C VAL A 50 -0.53 18.28 -4.19
N ARG A 51 -0.68 19.17 -5.19
CA ARG A 51 -1.98 19.46 -5.84
C ARG A 51 -2.30 18.60 -7.05
N ASP A 52 -1.29 17.95 -7.64
CA ASP A 52 -1.43 17.20 -8.90
C ASP A 52 -0.76 15.81 -8.86
N LYS A 53 -0.06 15.48 -7.77
CA LYS A 53 0.65 14.21 -7.61
C LYS A 53 0.48 13.68 -6.19
N THR A 54 0.90 12.44 -5.99
CA THR A 54 1.03 11.88 -4.65
C THR A 54 2.49 11.95 -4.21
N VAL A 55 2.68 12.25 -2.93
CA VAL A 55 3.96 12.25 -2.23
C VAL A 55 4.02 11.00 -1.38
N LYS A 56 5.19 10.37 -1.32
CA LYS A 56 5.44 9.29 -0.37
C LYS A 56 5.85 9.90 0.96
N LEU A 57 5.24 9.46 2.05
CA LEU A 57 5.59 9.90 3.39
C LEU A 57 6.83 9.15 3.92
N SER A 58 7.88 9.07 3.10
CA SER A 58 9.11 8.36 3.44
C SER A 58 10.09 9.26 4.20
N GLY A 59 10.93 8.67 5.04
CA GLY A 59 11.97 9.38 5.80
C GLY A 59 11.86 9.13 7.30
N GLU A 60 12.31 10.08 8.09
CA GLU A 60 12.39 9.98 9.54
C GLU A 60 11.07 10.37 10.22
N TRP A 61 10.47 9.42 10.93
CA TRP A 61 9.24 9.59 11.71
C TRP A 61 9.52 9.53 13.20
N GLU A 62 8.68 10.19 14.01
CA GLU A 62 8.64 9.93 15.45
C GLU A 62 8.04 8.54 15.69
N PHE A 63 8.67 7.76 16.58
CA PHE A 63 8.32 6.36 16.81
C PHE A 63 8.30 6.01 18.29
N TYR A 64 7.21 5.36 18.71
CA TYR A 64 6.91 4.96 20.08
C TYR A 64 6.61 3.47 20.11
N PHE A 65 7.60 2.67 20.50
CA PHE A 65 7.43 1.22 20.59
C PHE A 65 6.64 0.82 21.85
N GLY A 66 5.84 -0.24 21.73
CA GLY A 66 5.01 -0.80 22.81
C GLY A 66 3.80 0.05 23.21
N GLN A 67 3.50 1.12 22.47
CA GLN A 67 2.45 2.09 22.81
C GLN A 67 1.51 2.30 21.63
N LEU A 68 0.20 2.24 21.89
CA LEU A 68 -0.86 2.58 20.95
C LEU A 68 -1.45 3.95 21.36
N LEU A 69 -0.73 5.01 21.01
CA LEU A 69 -1.04 6.39 21.35
C LEU A 69 -2.08 6.96 20.39
N THR A 70 -2.99 7.76 20.93
CA THR A 70 -4.06 8.47 20.23
C THR A 70 -3.73 9.96 20.12
N PRO A 71 -4.42 10.73 19.27
CA PRO A 71 -4.22 12.18 19.20
C PRO A 71 -4.35 12.88 20.57
N GLU A 72 -5.24 12.39 21.44
CA GLU A 72 -5.44 12.95 22.79
C GLU A 72 -4.19 12.85 23.68
N ASP A 73 -3.39 11.78 23.52
CA ASP A 73 -2.18 11.57 24.31
C ASP A 73 -1.10 12.62 24.03
N PHE A 74 -1.13 13.26 22.85
CA PHE A 74 -0.18 14.29 22.46
C PHE A 74 -0.60 15.72 22.84
N LYS A 75 -1.83 15.93 23.33
CA LYS A 75 -2.35 17.27 23.67
C LYS A 75 -1.82 17.82 24.99
N ASN A 76 -1.56 16.96 25.97
CA ASN A 76 -1.19 17.38 27.33
C ASN A 76 0.33 17.43 27.53
N GLN A 77 1.02 16.32 27.23
CA GLN A 77 2.46 16.19 27.37
C GLN A 77 2.97 15.24 26.30
N GLU A 78 4.20 15.46 25.84
CA GLU A 78 4.84 14.54 24.92
C GLU A 78 5.04 13.15 25.57
N PRO A 79 4.51 12.07 24.96
CA PRO A 79 4.65 10.73 25.51
C PRO A 79 6.13 10.31 25.63
N PRO A 80 6.49 9.52 26.65
CA PRO A 80 7.86 9.06 26.84
C PRO A 80 8.25 8.01 25.79
N GLY A 81 9.56 7.80 25.62
CA GLY A 81 10.09 6.76 24.73
C GLY A 81 10.10 7.14 23.25
N LYS A 82 10.05 8.44 22.93
CA LYS A 82 10.20 8.93 21.56
C LYS A 82 11.56 8.55 20.98
N THR A 83 11.54 7.92 19.82
CA THR A 83 12.71 7.71 18.97
C THR A 83 12.44 8.20 17.56
N ILE A 84 13.47 8.32 16.73
CA ILE A 84 13.35 8.67 15.32
C ILE A 84 13.73 7.46 14.49
N GLN A 85 12.83 7.01 13.61
CA GLN A 85 13.03 5.82 12.79
C GLN A 85 12.67 6.08 11.33
N ASN A 86 13.35 5.39 10.42
CA ASN A 86 13.11 5.52 8.99
C ASN A 86 11.90 4.68 8.56
N VAL A 87 10.95 5.30 7.88
CA VAL A 87 9.78 4.66 7.28
C VAL A 87 9.86 4.79 5.76
N PRO A 88 9.54 3.74 4.98
CA PRO A 88 9.16 2.39 5.41
C PRO A 88 10.36 1.53 5.82
N ALA A 89 10.19 0.73 6.87
CA ALA A 89 11.14 -0.29 7.32
C ALA A 89 10.46 -1.27 8.30
N SER A 90 11.13 -2.41 8.55
CA SER A 90 10.66 -3.38 9.55
C SER A 90 11.14 -3.02 10.96
N TRP A 91 10.34 -3.33 11.98
CA TRP A 91 10.73 -3.13 13.39
C TRP A 91 12.05 -3.81 13.72
N GLY A 92 12.29 -5.02 13.22
CA GLY A 92 13.55 -5.75 13.46
C GLY A 92 14.80 -5.05 12.91
N SER A 93 14.66 -4.04 12.05
CA SER A 93 15.78 -3.21 11.58
C SER A 93 16.05 -1.98 12.45
N TYR A 94 15.12 -1.61 13.34
CA TYR A 94 15.26 -0.47 14.23
C TYR A 94 16.13 -0.83 15.43
N GLN A 95 16.87 0.18 15.89
CA GLN A 95 17.67 0.09 17.10
C GLN A 95 17.20 1.14 18.11
N ILE A 96 16.99 0.71 19.34
CA ILE A 96 16.73 1.58 20.49
C ILE A 96 17.80 1.25 21.53
N GLU A 97 18.55 2.27 21.95
CA GLU A 97 19.65 2.13 22.93
C GLU A 97 20.73 1.09 22.52
N GLY A 98 20.91 0.86 21.21
CA GLY A 98 21.89 -0.08 20.66
C GLY A 98 21.39 -1.51 20.49
N GLU A 99 20.17 -1.82 20.94
CA GLU A 99 19.55 -3.14 20.78
C GLU A 99 18.52 -3.15 19.65
N HIS A 100 18.45 -4.26 18.92
CA HIS A 100 17.44 -4.43 17.87
C HIS A 100 16.06 -4.65 18.49
N LEU A 101 15.05 -4.00 17.93
CA LEU A 101 13.69 -4.21 18.39
C LEU A 101 13.18 -5.61 18.03
N PRO A 102 12.31 -6.19 18.88
CA PRO A 102 11.64 -7.42 18.52
C PRO A 102 10.77 -7.19 17.28
N PRO A 103 10.65 -8.20 16.41
CA PRO A 103 9.83 -8.09 15.20
C PRO A 103 8.33 -8.07 15.50
N GLN A 104 7.91 -8.25 16.75
CA GLN A 104 6.51 -8.35 17.17
C GLN A 104 6.24 -7.38 18.31
N GLY A 105 5.01 -6.85 18.35
CA GLY A 105 4.59 -5.87 19.34
C GLY A 105 3.52 -4.93 18.81
N SER A 106 3.39 -3.79 19.48
CA SER A 106 2.61 -2.65 19.06
C SER A 106 3.51 -1.42 18.98
N ALA A 107 3.14 -0.44 18.16
CA ALA A 107 3.84 0.84 18.12
C ALA A 107 2.96 1.94 17.54
N THR A 108 3.32 3.18 17.84
CA THR A 108 2.74 4.36 17.21
C THR A 108 3.82 5.14 16.47
N TYR A 109 3.49 5.54 15.26
CA TYR A 109 4.30 6.44 14.44
C TYR A 109 3.60 7.79 14.35
N ARG A 110 4.38 8.87 14.33
CA ARG A 110 3.88 10.23 14.17
C ARG A 110 4.70 10.99 13.14
N LEU A 111 3.99 11.69 12.27
CA LEU A 111 4.55 12.59 11.28
C LEU A 111 3.71 13.85 11.20
N ARG A 112 4.38 15.01 11.23
CA ARG A 112 3.76 16.29 10.90
C ARG A 112 4.06 16.65 9.46
N ILE A 113 3.06 17.10 8.73
CA ILE A 113 3.15 17.43 7.31
C ILE A 113 2.73 18.88 7.15
N LEU A 114 3.67 19.74 6.77
CA LEU A 114 3.37 21.14 6.49
C LEU A 114 2.85 21.25 5.06
N VAL A 115 1.61 21.70 4.92
CA VAL A 115 0.93 21.88 3.63
C VAL A 115 0.68 23.38 3.37
N PRO A 116 0.41 23.79 2.11
CA PRO A 116 0.06 25.18 1.82
C PRO A 116 -1.11 25.66 2.68
N ALA A 117 -1.00 26.88 3.23
CA ALA A 117 -1.93 27.45 4.21
C ALA A 117 -3.36 27.70 3.70
N GLU A 118 -3.61 27.47 2.41
CA GLU A 118 -4.95 27.56 1.82
C GLU A 118 -5.85 26.37 2.23
N GLY A 119 -5.30 25.37 2.93
CA GLY A 119 -6.01 24.17 3.34
C GLY A 119 -6.47 23.33 2.13
N GLY A 120 -7.27 22.31 2.40
CA GLY A 120 -7.89 21.51 1.35
C GLY A 120 -8.31 20.12 1.77
N ASN A 121 -8.87 19.40 0.79
CA ASN A 121 -9.21 18.00 0.94
C ASN A 121 -8.00 17.14 0.56
N PHE A 122 -7.49 16.43 1.53
CA PHE A 122 -6.36 15.53 1.37
C PHE A 122 -6.80 14.07 1.50
N GLY A 123 -5.93 13.19 1.03
CA GLY A 123 -6.09 11.77 1.18
C GLY A 123 -4.79 11.11 1.57
N VAL A 124 -4.93 9.98 2.25
CA VAL A 124 -3.85 9.05 2.52
C VAL A 124 -4.23 7.72 1.92
N LYS A 125 -3.32 7.11 1.18
CA LYS A 125 -3.43 5.73 0.72
C LYS A 125 -2.39 4.88 1.41
N ILE A 126 -2.85 3.78 1.97
CA ILE A 126 -1.98 2.77 2.56
C ILE A 126 -2.15 1.44 1.85
N THR A 127 -1.07 0.66 1.82
CA THR A 127 -1.18 -0.79 1.72
C THR A 127 -1.14 -1.29 3.16
N CYS A 128 -2.18 -1.99 3.62
CA CYS A 128 -2.26 -2.34 5.03
C CYS A 128 -0.97 -3.00 5.51
N ILE A 129 -0.46 -2.39 6.58
CA ILE A 129 0.69 -2.83 7.37
C ILE A 129 0.37 -4.23 7.84
N SER A 130 1.35 -5.12 7.83
CA SER A 130 1.21 -6.57 7.83
C SER A 130 0.59 -7.22 9.07
N ALA A 131 -0.40 -6.61 9.70
CA ALA A 131 -1.26 -7.17 10.72
C ALA A 131 -2.47 -6.27 10.93
N SER A 132 -2.30 -5.14 11.62
CA SER A 132 -3.38 -4.23 11.94
C SER A 132 -2.87 -2.81 12.08
N ALA A 133 -3.68 -1.84 11.68
CA ALA A 133 -3.35 -0.44 11.80
C ALA A 133 -4.57 0.46 11.97
N ARG A 134 -4.38 1.58 12.68
CA ARG A 134 -5.30 2.73 12.70
C ARG A 134 -4.54 3.97 12.31
N ILE A 135 -5.14 4.81 11.49
CA ILE A 135 -4.53 6.06 11.04
C ILE A 135 -5.44 7.22 11.39
N PHE A 136 -4.84 8.19 12.06
CA PHE A 136 -5.49 9.44 12.42
C PHE A 136 -4.86 10.58 11.62
N ALA A 137 -5.67 11.53 11.20
CA ALA A 137 -5.26 12.83 10.67
C ALA A 137 -5.94 13.93 11.48
N ASP A 138 -5.18 14.86 12.06
CA ASP A 138 -5.69 16.06 12.77
C ASP A 138 -6.82 15.75 13.80
N ASP A 139 -6.61 14.75 14.66
CA ASP A 139 -7.58 14.19 15.63
C ASP A 139 -8.65 13.21 15.09
N GLN A 140 -8.81 13.04 13.78
CA GLN A 140 -9.84 12.18 13.20
C GLN A 140 -9.29 10.83 12.75
N LEU A 141 -9.97 9.74 13.11
CA LEU A 141 -9.68 8.42 12.54
C LEU A 141 -10.12 8.37 11.07
N ILE A 142 -9.17 8.29 10.15
CA ILE A 142 -9.43 8.29 8.70
C ILE A 142 -9.40 6.89 8.09
N LEU A 143 -8.67 5.95 8.71
CA LEU A 143 -8.51 4.58 8.23
C LEU A 143 -8.32 3.62 9.40
N GLU A 144 -8.92 2.46 9.27
CA GLU A 144 -8.69 1.31 10.14
C GLU A 144 -8.58 0.05 9.26
N CYS A 145 -7.53 -0.73 9.47
CA CYS A 145 -7.34 -2.04 8.87
C CYS A 145 -7.08 -3.03 10.01
N GLY A 146 -8.04 -3.92 10.25
CA GLY A 146 -8.00 -4.78 11.42
C GLY A 146 -8.30 -3.99 12.70
N SER A 147 -7.75 -4.43 13.83
CA SER A 147 -7.82 -3.70 15.10
C SER A 147 -6.51 -3.89 15.85
N PRO A 148 -5.64 -2.87 15.93
CA PRO A 148 -4.42 -2.95 16.72
C PRO A 148 -4.75 -3.04 18.21
N GLY A 149 -4.11 -4.02 18.86
CA GLY A 149 -4.19 -4.26 20.30
C GLY A 149 -2.79 -4.38 20.92
N ASN A 150 -2.73 -4.45 22.24
CA ASN A 150 -1.46 -4.59 22.98
C ASN A 150 -1.05 -6.06 23.20
N SER A 151 -1.87 -7.00 22.74
CA SER A 151 -1.61 -8.43 22.86
C SER A 151 -2.11 -9.20 21.63
N PRO A 152 -1.65 -10.45 21.43
CA PRO A 152 -2.14 -11.30 20.34
C PRO A 152 -3.67 -11.49 20.37
N GLU A 153 -4.28 -11.58 21.55
CA GLU A 153 -5.72 -11.83 21.74
C GLU A 153 -6.58 -10.61 21.43
N THR A 154 -6.00 -9.41 21.56
CA THR A 154 -6.68 -8.13 21.33
C THR A 154 -6.39 -7.54 19.94
N THR A 155 -5.51 -8.19 19.18
CA THR A 155 -5.11 -7.76 17.84
C THR A 155 -5.89 -8.54 16.78
N VAL A 156 -6.58 -7.83 15.90
CA VAL A 156 -7.30 -8.44 14.76
C VAL A 156 -6.55 -8.10 13.48
N HIS A 157 -6.00 -9.11 12.82
CA HIS A 157 -5.24 -8.93 11.58
C HIS A 157 -6.14 -8.86 10.34
N LYS A 158 -5.87 -7.91 9.44
CA LYS A 158 -6.52 -7.76 8.12
C LYS A 158 -5.51 -7.29 7.07
N TYR A 159 -5.70 -7.62 5.78
CA TYR A 159 -4.73 -7.30 4.74
C TYR A 159 -5.40 -6.78 3.46
N TYR A 160 -5.63 -5.47 3.40
CA TYR A 160 -6.13 -4.79 2.21
C TYR A 160 -5.51 -3.40 2.03
N ALA A 161 -5.47 -2.90 0.81
CA ALA A 161 -5.11 -1.50 0.57
C ALA A 161 -6.37 -0.64 0.64
N ASP A 162 -6.29 0.52 1.29
CA ASP A 162 -7.41 1.46 1.37
C ASP A 162 -6.96 2.92 1.40
N THR A 163 -7.93 3.82 1.23
CA THR A 163 -7.74 5.26 1.17
C THR A 163 -8.62 5.96 2.19
N GLY A 164 -8.02 6.79 3.04
CA GLY A 164 -8.70 7.71 3.94
C GLY A 164 -8.68 9.10 3.37
N TYR A 165 -9.72 9.88 3.64
CA TYR A 165 -9.80 11.27 3.21
C TYR A 165 -10.15 12.13 4.42
N PHE A 166 -9.61 13.34 4.43
CA PHE A 166 -9.87 14.34 5.47
C PHE A 166 -9.75 15.73 4.88
N GLN A 167 -10.26 16.70 5.63
CA GLN A 167 -10.12 18.11 5.32
C GLN A 167 -9.29 18.74 6.42
N THR A 168 -8.36 19.61 6.02
CA THR A 168 -7.62 20.46 6.95
C THR A 168 -7.66 21.88 6.42
N ASP A 169 -7.95 22.83 7.31
CA ASP A 169 -7.89 24.25 7.00
C ASP A 169 -6.58 24.86 7.55
N ASP A 170 -5.81 24.06 8.30
CA ASP A 170 -4.56 24.43 8.92
C ASP A 170 -3.39 23.97 8.02
N GLY A 171 -2.37 24.82 7.87
CA GLY A 171 -1.17 24.51 7.07
C GLY A 171 -0.26 23.44 7.67
N ASP A 172 -0.73 22.69 8.67
CA ASP A 172 -0.03 21.63 9.38
C ASP A 172 -1.00 20.47 9.59
N VAL A 173 -0.58 19.28 9.18
CA VAL A 173 -1.34 18.04 9.31
C VAL A 173 -0.55 17.06 10.14
N GLU A 174 -1.14 16.57 11.22
CA GLU A 174 -0.59 15.50 12.03
C GLU A 174 -1.15 14.15 11.59
N ILE A 175 -0.26 13.26 11.13
CA ILE A 175 -0.59 11.86 10.84
C ILE A 175 -0.05 10.98 11.96
N LEU A 176 -0.96 10.25 12.62
CA LEU A 176 -0.63 9.19 13.56
C LEU A 176 -0.96 7.84 12.97
N VAL A 177 -0.03 6.90 13.04
CA VAL A 177 -0.24 5.51 12.62
C VAL A 177 0.02 4.59 13.81
N GLN A 178 -1.05 4.00 14.33
CA GLN A 178 -0.96 2.88 15.24
C GLN A 178 -0.79 1.60 14.42
N ALA A 179 0.16 0.74 14.81
CA ALA A 179 0.34 -0.57 14.22
C ALA A 179 0.58 -1.61 15.29
N ALA A 180 -0.02 -2.79 15.15
CA ALA A 180 0.23 -3.92 16.03
C ALA A 180 0.32 -5.22 15.23
N ASP A 181 1.35 -6.01 15.51
CA ASP A 181 1.58 -7.32 14.91
C ASP A 181 2.25 -8.27 15.91
N PHE A 182 1.57 -9.38 16.20
CA PHE A 182 2.07 -10.45 17.06
C PHE A 182 2.17 -11.80 16.32
N SER A 183 2.04 -11.80 14.99
CA SER A 183 1.98 -13.04 14.20
C SER A 183 3.15 -13.16 13.23
N TYR A 184 3.61 -12.06 12.62
CA TYR A 184 4.68 -12.11 11.63
C TYR A 184 6.05 -11.76 12.19
N VAL A 185 7.08 -12.18 11.46
CA VAL A 185 8.51 -11.90 11.76
C VAL A 185 8.97 -10.58 11.12
N ASN A 186 8.15 -10.00 10.24
CA ASN A 186 8.41 -8.72 9.58
C ASN A 186 7.21 -7.81 9.80
N SER A 187 7.29 -7.00 10.85
CA SER A 187 6.24 -6.07 11.27
C SER A 187 6.70 -4.61 11.16
N GLY A 188 5.77 -3.67 11.29
CA GLY A 188 6.02 -2.25 11.08
C GLY A 188 5.59 -1.78 9.69
N ILE A 189 5.87 -0.53 9.35
CA ILE A 189 5.43 0.07 8.09
C ILE A 189 6.36 -0.38 6.96
N LEU A 190 6.01 -1.48 6.29
CA LEU A 190 6.85 -2.07 5.23
C LEU A 190 6.61 -1.48 3.83
N TYR A 191 5.48 -0.79 3.65
CA TYR A 191 5.07 -0.23 2.37
C TYR A 191 4.95 1.29 2.48
N GLU A 192 5.18 1.96 1.37
CA GLU A 192 5.05 3.42 1.28
C GLU A 192 3.62 3.85 1.60
N ILE A 193 3.51 4.89 2.41
CA ILE A 193 2.26 5.61 2.64
C ILE A 193 2.23 6.78 1.66
N HIS A 194 1.15 6.90 0.89
CA HIS A 194 0.99 7.97 -0.09
C HIS A 194 0.06 9.04 0.47
N PHE A 195 0.45 10.31 0.29
CA PHE A 195 -0.29 11.50 0.68
C PHE A 195 -0.45 12.43 -0.53
N GLY A 196 -1.52 13.20 -0.57
CA GLY A 196 -1.75 14.21 -1.60
C GLY A 196 -3.19 14.72 -1.54
N ASP A 197 -3.58 15.55 -2.50
CA ASP A 197 -4.97 15.95 -2.61
C ASP A 197 -5.90 14.75 -2.86
N GLN A 198 -7.16 14.90 -2.45
CA GLN A 198 -8.17 13.85 -2.57
C GLN A 198 -8.31 13.30 -4.00
N LYS A 199 -8.21 14.13 -5.05
CA LYS A 199 -8.36 13.69 -6.44
C LYS A 199 -7.15 12.88 -6.87
N SER A 200 -5.93 13.29 -6.52
CA SER A 200 -4.71 12.54 -6.82
C SER A 200 -4.69 11.17 -6.13
N ILE A 201 -5.13 11.10 -4.87
CA ILE A 201 -5.23 9.83 -4.14
C ILE A 201 -6.32 8.92 -4.72
N ALA A 202 -7.48 9.48 -5.08
CA ALA A 202 -8.53 8.74 -5.76
C ALA A 202 -8.08 8.22 -7.14
N ALA A 203 -7.36 9.04 -7.91
CA ALA A 203 -6.78 8.65 -9.18
C ALA A 203 -5.75 7.51 -9.01
N LEU A 204 -4.92 7.58 -7.98
CA LEU A 204 -3.97 6.51 -7.63
C LEU A 204 -4.70 5.21 -7.25
N ARG A 205 -5.83 5.27 -6.54
CA ARG A 205 -6.66 4.09 -6.23
C ARG A 205 -7.29 3.50 -7.49
N MET A 206 -7.80 4.34 -8.38
CA MET A 206 -8.39 3.91 -9.65
C MET A 206 -7.34 3.27 -10.56
N TYR A 207 -6.13 3.83 -10.60
CA TYR A 207 -5.02 3.30 -11.36
C TYR A 207 -4.60 1.90 -10.89
N ASP A 208 -4.44 1.70 -9.57
CA ASP A 208 -4.14 0.37 -9.04
C ASP A 208 -5.25 -0.63 -9.34
N SER A 209 -6.52 -0.22 -9.23
CA SER A 209 -7.65 -1.07 -9.60
C SER A 209 -7.64 -1.42 -11.09
N PHE A 210 -7.24 -0.49 -11.95
CA PHE A 210 -7.09 -0.74 -13.38
C PHE A 210 -5.96 -1.73 -13.67
N LEU A 211 -4.82 -1.62 -12.97
CA LEU A 211 -3.73 -2.59 -13.08
C LEU A 211 -4.17 -3.99 -12.66
N ASP A 212 -4.85 -4.11 -11.52
CA ASP A 212 -5.40 -5.39 -11.03
C ASP A 212 -6.35 -6.02 -12.05
N ILE A 213 -7.31 -5.23 -12.56
CA ILE A 213 -8.28 -5.71 -13.56
C ILE A 213 -7.57 -6.10 -14.85
N SER A 214 -6.61 -5.30 -15.31
CA SER A 214 -5.85 -5.58 -16.53
C SER A 214 -5.06 -6.88 -16.41
N LEU A 215 -4.44 -7.14 -15.25
CA LEU A 215 -3.72 -8.38 -14.97
C LEU A 215 -4.68 -9.58 -14.95
N ILE A 216 -5.81 -9.46 -14.25
CA ILE A 216 -6.85 -10.49 -14.22
C ILE A 216 -7.35 -10.79 -15.64
N SER A 217 -7.65 -9.75 -16.43
CA SER A 217 -8.11 -9.90 -17.82
C SER A 217 -7.06 -10.61 -18.67
N GLY A 218 -5.79 -10.20 -18.60
CA GLY A 218 -4.69 -10.84 -19.33
C GLY A 218 -4.52 -12.31 -18.97
N MET A 219 -4.56 -12.66 -17.68
CA MET A 219 -4.51 -14.05 -17.22
C MET A 219 -5.74 -14.85 -17.64
N SER A 220 -6.92 -14.23 -17.66
CA SER A 220 -8.17 -14.86 -18.15
C SER A 220 -8.08 -15.21 -19.63
N PHE A 221 -7.57 -14.28 -20.45
CA PHE A 221 -7.35 -14.51 -21.89
C PHE A 221 -6.36 -15.66 -22.13
N LEU A 222 -5.26 -15.70 -21.37
CA LEU A 222 -4.28 -16.77 -21.47
C LEU A 222 -4.89 -18.13 -21.09
N ALA A 223 -5.69 -18.17 -20.02
CA ALA A 223 -6.38 -19.38 -19.59
C ALA A 223 -7.36 -19.89 -20.68
N LEU A 224 -8.14 -19.00 -21.28
CA LEU A 224 -9.06 -19.34 -22.38
C LEU A 224 -8.32 -19.82 -23.63
N TYR A 225 -7.18 -19.19 -23.97
CA TYR A 225 -6.34 -19.61 -25.09
C TYR A 225 -5.82 -21.04 -24.93
N PHE A 226 -5.24 -21.37 -23.78
CA PHE A 226 -4.77 -22.73 -23.49
C PHE A 226 -5.89 -23.74 -23.41
N PHE A 227 -7.04 -23.34 -22.87
CA PHE A 227 -8.24 -24.18 -22.85
C PHE A 227 -8.70 -24.54 -24.27
N GLY A 228 -8.76 -23.56 -25.18
CA GLY A 228 -9.10 -23.79 -26.59
C GLY A 228 -8.11 -24.72 -27.31
N LEU A 229 -6.80 -24.55 -27.06
CA LEU A 229 -5.77 -25.46 -27.59
C LEU A 229 -5.91 -26.89 -27.05
N GLY A 230 -6.28 -27.04 -25.78
CA GLY A 230 -6.52 -28.32 -25.14
C GLY A 230 -7.69 -29.09 -25.77
N LEU A 231 -8.80 -28.40 -26.07
CA LEU A 231 -9.94 -28.99 -26.78
C LEU A 231 -9.56 -29.48 -28.20
N GLN A 232 -8.63 -28.80 -28.87
CA GLN A 232 -8.15 -29.21 -30.19
C GLN A 232 -7.18 -30.42 -30.12
N ARG A 233 -6.42 -30.55 -29.02
CA ARG A 233 -5.46 -31.65 -28.82
C ARG A 233 -6.11 -32.86 -28.15
N LYS A 234 -6.76 -33.72 -28.96
CA LYS A 234 -7.44 -34.97 -28.54
C LYS A 234 -6.59 -36.00 -27.75
N LYS A 235 -5.28 -35.80 -27.55
CA LYS A 235 -4.37 -36.83 -26.99
C LYS A 235 -3.82 -36.55 -25.57
N THR A 236 -4.10 -35.42 -24.94
CA THR A 236 -3.62 -35.15 -23.57
C THR A 236 -4.55 -34.20 -22.79
N PRO A 237 -5.59 -34.71 -22.12
CA PRO A 237 -6.60 -33.89 -21.41
C PRO A 237 -6.05 -33.14 -20.18
N ARG A 238 -4.83 -33.46 -19.73
CA ARG A 238 -4.21 -32.89 -18.51
C ARG A 238 -3.84 -31.41 -18.65
N TYR A 239 -3.66 -30.90 -19.87
CA TYR A 239 -3.33 -29.49 -20.11
C TYR A 239 -4.55 -28.55 -20.07
N CYS A 240 -5.78 -29.06 -20.07
CA CYS A 240 -6.99 -28.24 -20.04
C CYS A 240 -7.28 -27.61 -18.67
N PHE A 241 -6.86 -28.25 -17.57
CA PHE A 241 -7.31 -27.88 -16.22
C PHE A 241 -6.32 -26.98 -15.47
N LEU A 242 -5.02 -27.06 -15.77
CA LEU A 242 -3.97 -26.28 -15.11
C LEU A 242 -4.15 -24.75 -15.22
N PRO A 243 -4.54 -24.18 -16.38
CA PRO A 243 -4.74 -22.73 -16.49
C PRO A 243 -5.94 -22.24 -15.68
N PHE A 244 -6.99 -23.06 -15.59
CA PHE A 244 -8.21 -22.73 -14.85
C PHE A 244 -7.99 -22.78 -13.34
N ILE A 245 -7.21 -23.75 -12.86
CA ILE A 245 -6.79 -23.84 -11.45
C ILE A 245 -5.92 -22.63 -11.10
N ALA A 246 -4.93 -22.29 -11.93
CA ALA A 246 -4.08 -21.11 -11.70
C ALA A 246 -4.90 -19.80 -11.70
N TRP A 247 -5.84 -19.66 -12.64
CA TRP A 247 -6.73 -18.50 -12.71
C TRP A 247 -7.65 -18.40 -11.49
N PHE A 248 -8.27 -19.50 -11.07
CA PHE A 248 -9.16 -19.54 -9.91
C PHE A 248 -8.44 -19.24 -8.60
N HIS A 249 -7.23 -19.77 -8.40
CA HIS A 249 -6.42 -19.45 -7.22
C HIS A 249 -6.00 -17.98 -7.20
N HIS A 250 -5.64 -17.40 -8.36
CA HIS A 250 -5.21 -16.02 -8.44
C HIS A 250 -6.37 -15.02 -8.28
N SER A 251 -7.51 -15.26 -8.91
CA SER A 251 -8.71 -14.44 -8.75
C SER A 251 -9.23 -14.49 -7.31
N ARG A 252 -9.20 -15.68 -6.68
CA ARG A 252 -9.52 -15.83 -5.26
C ARG A 252 -8.55 -15.07 -4.35
N LEU A 253 -7.24 -15.13 -4.60
CA LEU A 253 -6.24 -14.37 -3.82
C LEU A 253 -6.49 -12.85 -3.90
N LEU A 254 -6.82 -12.33 -5.08
CA LEU A 254 -7.13 -10.90 -5.27
C LEU A 254 -8.46 -10.48 -4.62
N PHE A 255 -9.48 -11.35 -4.65
CA PHE A 255 -10.76 -11.09 -3.97
C PHE A 255 -10.63 -11.18 -2.45
N VAL A 256 -9.86 -12.14 -1.94
CA VAL A 256 -9.59 -12.30 -0.50
C VAL A 256 -8.84 -11.08 0.04
N ARG A 257 -7.87 -10.54 -0.72
CA ARG A 257 -7.13 -9.32 -0.37
C ARG A 257 -7.99 -8.04 -0.32
N LYS A 258 -9.25 -8.08 -0.76
CA LYS A 258 -10.20 -6.95 -0.69
C LYS A 258 -11.27 -7.11 0.39
N HIS A 259 -11.43 -8.30 0.98
CA HIS A 259 -12.57 -8.62 1.83
C HIS A 259 -12.24 -9.24 3.19
N TYR A 260 -10.95 -9.45 3.50
CA TYR A 260 -10.49 -9.91 4.82
C TYR A 260 -9.48 -8.93 5.41
#